data_AF-A0A7V2TTJ7-F1
#
_entry.id   AF-A0A7V2TTJ7-F1
#
_cell.length_a   1.000
_cell.length_b   1.000
_cell.length_c   1.000
_cell.angle_alpha   90.00
_cell.angle_beta   90.00
_cell.angle_gamma   90.00
#
_symmetry.space_group_name_H-M   'P 1'
#
loop_
_entity.id
_entity.type
_entity.pdbx_description
1 polymer ?
#
loop_
_entity_poly.entity_id
_entity_poly.type
_entity_poly.pdbx_seq_one_letter_code
_entity_poly.pdbx_strand_id
1 'polypeptide(L)'
;RNYALSMLAGTTWYLQFFFYSMGTTLMGPFDFSSWTLHMAFIILCGNFWGLTLGEWRGTSGQARLWLAGGVATLLISVVLVGWGNALGT
;
A
#
# COMPACT_ATOMS: atom_id res chain seq x y z
N ARG A 1 28.91 -4.08 8.77
CA ARG A 1 28.89 -2.63 8.42
C ARG A 1 27.52 -2.34 7.80
N ASN A 2 26.81 -1.32 8.29
CA ASN A 2 25.37 -1.01 8.07
C ASN A 2 24.35 -1.61 9.06
N TYR A 3 24.79 -2.07 10.24
CA TYR A 3 23.88 -2.63 11.25
C TYR A 3 22.77 -1.66 11.68
N ALA A 4 23.05 -0.37 11.84
CA ALA A 4 22.04 0.63 12.21
C ALA A 4 20.93 0.78 11.17
N LEU A 5 21.28 0.81 9.88
CA LEU A 5 20.31 0.90 8.79
C LEU A 5 19.51 -0.39 8.65
N SER A 6 20.14 -1.55 8.84
CA SER A 6 19.45 -2.85 8.84
C SER A 6 18.47 -2.97 10.00
N MET A 7 18.85 -2.50 11.20
CA MET A 7 17.95 -2.47 12.36
C MET A 7 16.77 -1.52 12.12
N LEU A 8 17.01 -0.30 11.61
CA LEU A 8 15.93 0.64 11.28
C LEU A 8 14.97 0.10 10.22
N ALA A 9 15.49 -0.53 9.17
CA ALA A 9 14.67 -1.18 8.15
C ALA A 9 13.81 -2.29 8.76
N GLY A 10 14.40 -3.15 9.61
CA GLY A 10 13.69 -4.20 10.32
C GLY A 10 12.62 -3.68 11.28
N THR A 11 12.94 -2.65 12.07
CA THR A 11 11.97 -1.99 12.98
C THR A 11 10.83 -1.34 12.19
N THR A 12 11.13 -0.67 11.08
CA THR A 12 10.09 -0.04 10.22
C THR A 12 9.18 -1.09 9.60
N TRP A 13 9.75 -2.21 9.15
CA TRP A 13 8.98 -3.34 8.62
C TRP A 13 8.11 -4.01 9.69
N TYR A 14 8.62 -4.14 10.92
CA TYR A 14 7.82 -4.64 12.03
C TYR A 14 6.68 -3.69 12.40
N LEU A 15 6.96 -2.37 12.45
CA LEU A 15 5.96 -1.35 12.74
C LEU A 15 4.80 -1.39 11.73
N GLN A 16 5.04 -1.75 10.47
CA GLN A 16 3.99 -1.99 9.48
C GLN A 16 2.91 -2.97 10.00
N PHE A 17 3.32 -4.10 10.58
CA PHE A 17 2.39 -5.10 11.12
C PHE A 17 1.83 -4.74 12.48
N PHE A 18 2.60 -4.01 13.29
CA PHE A 18 2.13 -3.49 14.58
C PHE A 18 0.95 -2.53 14.38
N PHE A 19 1.09 -1.53 13.50
CA PHE A 19 0.01 -0.60 13.19
C PHE A 19 -1.16 -1.28 12.48
N TYR A 20 -0.90 -2.28 11.64
CA TYR A 20 -1.96 -3.10 11.07
C TYR A 20 -2.80 -3.80 12.16
N SER A 21 -2.16 -4.51 13.09
CA SER A 21 -2.86 -5.21 14.18
C SER A 21 -3.60 -4.26 15.13
N MET A 22 -3.05 -3.06 15.36
CA MET A 22 -3.75 -2.01 16.10
C MET A 22 -4.93 -1.42 15.32
N GLY A 23 -4.85 -1.36 13.99
CA GLY A 23 -5.92 -0.91 13.12
C GLY A 23 -7.06 -1.94 13.04
N THR A 24 -6.74 -3.22 12.91
CA THR A 24 -7.74 -4.30 12.81
C THR A 24 -8.60 -4.39 14.08
N THR A 25 -8.02 -4.20 15.27
CA THR A 25 -8.80 -4.20 16.52
C THR A 25 -9.83 -3.07 16.62
N LEU A 26 -9.66 -1.98 15.86
CA LEU A 26 -10.62 -0.89 15.76
C LEU A 26 -11.64 -1.08 14.61
N MET A 27 -11.43 -2.04 13.70
CA MET A 27 -12.27 -2.25 12.51
C MET A 27 -13.50 -3.15 12.74
N GLY A 28 -13.58 -3.85 13.88
CA GLY A 28 -14.77 -4.62 14.28
C GLY A 28 -15.24 -5.61 13.19
N PRO A 29 -16.49 -5.53 12.68
CA PRO A 29 -17.02 -6.45 11.67
C PRO A 29 -16.30 -6.38 10.29
N PHE A 30 -15.39 -5.44 10.09
CA PHE A 30 -14.67 -5.23 8.83
C PHE A 30 -13.29 -5.93 8.73
N ASP A 31 -12.99 -6.84 9.67
CA ASP A 31 -11.71 -7.56 9.75
C ASP A 31 -11.30 -8.23 8.44
N PHE A 32 -12.24 -8.78 7.66
CA PHE A 32 -11.90 -9.46 6.40
C PHE A 32 -11.39 -8.50 5.31
N SER A 33 -11.88 -7.26 5.31
CA SER A 33 -11.50 -6.25 4.31
C SER A 33 -10.18 -5.55 4.68
N SER A 34 -9.83 -5.56 5.97
CA SER A 34 -8.65 -4.89 6.52
C SER A 34 -7.33 -5.35 5.88
N TRP A 35 -7.14 -6.66 5.65
CA TRP A 35 -5.91 -7.22 5.07
C TRP A 35 -5.67 -6.75 3.63
N THR A 36 -6.69 -6.83 2.79
CA THR A 36 -6.60 -6.43 1.38
C THR A 36 -6.40 -4.92 1.25
N LEU A 37 -7.08 -4.13 2.08
CA LEU A 37 -6.89 -2.67 2.14
C LEU A 37 -5.46 -2.30 2.57
N HIS A 38 -4.90 -3.00 3.56
CA HIS A 38 -3.53 -2.77 4.03
C HIS A 38 -2.49 -3.06 2.94
N MET A 39 -2.59 -4.20 2.26
CA MET A 39 -1.67 -4.54 1.17
C MET A 39 -1.78 -3.56 0.00
N ALA A 40 -3.00 -3.17 -0.38
CA ALA A 40 -3.21 -2.17 -1.43
C ALA A 40 -2.64 -0.80 -1.04
N PHE A 41 -2.77 -0.40 0.22
CA PHE A 41 -2.24 0.86 0.74
C PHE A 41 -0.71 0.92 0.66
N ILE A 42 -0.01 -0.14 1.07
CA ILE A 42 1.46 -0.20 1.00
C ILE A 42 1.93 -0.07 -0.45
N ILE A 43 1.27 -0.74 -1.40
CA ILE A 43 1.63 -0.68 -2.82
C ILE A 43 1.37 0.72 -3.38
N LEU A 44 0.27 1.38 -2.99
CA LEU A 44 -0.04 2.77 -3.38
C LEU A 44 1.01 3.76 -2.86
N CYS A 45 1.33 3.70 -1.57
CA CYS A 45 2.37 4.54 -0.97
C CYS A 45 3.76 4.26 -1.58
N GLY A 46 4.08 3.00 -1.87
CA GLY A 46 5.34 2.62 -2.53
C GLY A 46 5.45 3.20 -3.94
N ASN A 47 4.39 3.11 -4.74
CA ASN A 47 4.35 3.72 -6.08
C ASN A 47 4.41 5.25 -6.01
N PHE A 48 3.73 5.86 -5.04
CA PHE A 48 3.81 7.31 -4.81
C PHE A 48 5.24 7.74 -4.48
N TRP A 49 5.90 7.04 -3.54
CA TRP A 49 7.29 7.33 -3.18
C TRP A 49 8.24 7.16 -4.38
N GLY A 50 8.08 6.09 -5.17
CA GLY A 50 8.85 5.86 -6.40
C GLY A 50 8.64 6.95 -7.46
N LEU A 51 7.43 7.51 -7.57
CA LEU A 51 7.16 8.68 -8.41
C LEU A 51 7.84 9.95 -7.87
N THR A 52 7.80 10.19 -6.56
CA THR A 52 8.42 11.38 -5.93
C THR A 52 9.95 11.39 -6.03
N LEU A 53 10.60 10.23 -5.93
CA LEU A 53 12.05 10.09 -6.14
C LEU A 53 12.46 10.29 -7.61
N GLY A 54 11.50 10.41 -8.53
CA GLY A 54 11.77 10.63 -9.93
C GLY A 54 12.46 9.44 -10.61
N GLU A 55 12.40 8.24 -10.04
CA GLU A 55 13.03 7.03 -10.61
C GLU A 55 12.57 6.77 -12.04
N TRP A 56 11.37 7.23 -12.37
CA TRP A 56 10.72 7.03 -13.65
C TRP A 56 11.08 8.09 -14.70
N ARG A 57 11.94 9.08 -14.39
CA ARG A 57 12.24 10.20 -15.31
C ARG A 57 12.98 9.78 -16.58
N GLY A 58 13.75 8.69 -16.53
CA GLY A 58 14.54 8.15 -17.65
C GLY A 58 13.95 6.92 -18.36
N THR A 59 12.79 6.43 -17.92
CA THR A 59 12.14 5.25 -18.53
C THR A 59 11.24 5.62 -19.71
N SER A 60 11.00 4.66 -20.61
CA SER A 60 10.18 4.86 -21.81
C SER A 60 8.76 5.33 -21.45
N GLY A 61 8.16 6.17 -22.29
CA GLY A 61 6.80 6.69 -22.05
C GLY A 61 5.75 5.59 -21.86
N GLN A 62 5.94 4.43 -22.50
CA GLN A 62 5.09 3.25 -22.32
C GLN A 62 5.22 2.62 -20.93
N ALA A 63 6.43 2.54 -20.36
CA ALA A 63 6.61 2.02 -19.00
C ALA A 63 5.89 2.90 -17.97
N ARG A 64 5.93 4.23 -18.16
CA ARG A 64 5.22 5.19 -17.30
C ARG A 64 3.70 5.05 -17.44
N LEU A 65 3.20 4.75 -18.64
CA LEU A 65 1.78 4.51 -18.90
C LEU A 65 1.29 3.22 -18.22
N TRP A 66 2.04 2.12 -18.34
CA TRP A 66 1.72 0.86 -17.66
C TRP A 66 1.71 1.00 -16.14
N LEU A 67 2.65 1.78 -15.59
CA LEU A 67 2.71 2.05 -14.16
C LEU A 67 1.52 2.88 -13.69
N ALA A 68 1.16 3.93 -14.44
CA ALA A 68 -0.04 4.72 -14.17
C ALA A 68 -1.32 3.87 -14.25
N GLY A 69 -1.40 2.96 -15.23
CA GLY A 69 -2.52 2.02 -15.37
C GLY A 69 -2.62 1.04 -14.19
N GLY A 70 -1.48 0.53 -13.71
CA GLY A 70 -1.42 -0.34 -12.52
C GLY A 70 -1.86 0.38 -11.25
N VAL A 71 -1.39 1.61 -11.04
CA VAL A 71 -1.82 2.46 -9.91
C VAL A 71 -3.31 2.79 -9.99
N ALA A 72 -3.83 3.12 -11.17
CA ALA A 72 -5.26 3.36 -11.37
C ALA A 72 -6.10 2.11 -11.07
N THR A 73 -5.65 0.93 -11.51
CA THR A 73 -6.33 -0.35 -11.24
C THR A 73 -6.36 -0.65 -9.74
N LEU A 74 -5.26 -0.39 -9.01
CA LEU A 74 -5.21 -0.52 -7.56
C LEU A 74 -6.17 0.42 -6.85
N LEU A 75 -6.24 1.68 -7.27
CA LEU A 75 -7.19 2.65 -6.73
C LEU A 75 -8.64 2.20 -6.93
N ILE A 76 -8.98 1.69 -8.12
CA ILE A 76 -10.32 1.14 -8.41
C ILE A 76 -10.60 -0.05 -7.48
N SER A 77 -9.65 -0.96 -7.29
CA SER A 77 -9.80 -2.11 -6.40
C SER A 77 -10.07 -1.68 -4.95
N VAL A 78 -9.33 -0.70 -4.43
CA VAL A 78 -9.54 -0.15 -3.07
C VAL A 78 -10.95 0.42 -2.91
N VAL A 79 -11.42 1.19 -3.90
CA VAL A 79 -12.77 1.77 -3.87
C VAL A 79 -13.84 0.67 -3.94
N LEU A 80 -13.68 -0.33 -4.81
CA LEU A 80 -14.62 -1.45 -4.94
C LEU A 80 -14.71 -2.28 -3.66
N VAL A 81 -13.57 -2.58 -3.04
CA VAL A 81 -13.50 -3.33 -1.77
C VAL A 81 -14.14 -2.52 -0.64
N GLY A 82 -13.86 -1.21 -0.57
CA GLY A 82 -14.49 -0.31 0.40
C GLY A 82 -16.02 -0.21 0.22
N TRP A 83 -16.48 -0.08 -1.02
CA TRP A 83 -17.91 -0.02 -1.34
C TRP A 83 -18.61 -1.36 -1.06
N GLY A 84 -18.05 -2.48 -1.51
CA GLY A 84 -18.60 -3.81 -1.25
C GLY A 84 -18.75 -4.09 0.24
N ASN A 85 -17.82 -3.61 1.05
CA ASN A 85 -17.87 -3.73 2.50
C ASN A 85 -18.99 -2.86 3.12
N ALA A 86 -19.21 -1.65 2.60
CA ALA A 86 -20.28 -0.76 3.06
C ALA A 86 -21.69 -1.24 2.69
N LEU A 87 -21.84 -2.05 1.63
CA LEU A 87 -23.12 -2.66 1.24
C LEU A 87 -23.39 -4.01 1.95
N GLY A 88 -22.35 -4.65 2.48
CA GLY A 88 -22.43 -5.93 3.20
C GLY A 88 -22.83 -5.80 4.68
N THR A 89 -22.91 -4.57 5.19
CA THR A 89 -23.53 -4.18 6.47
C THR A 89 -24.91 -3.62 6.25
#